data_AF-A0A967JED8-F1
#
_entry.id   AF-A0A967JED8-F1
#
_cell.length_a   1.000
_cell.length_b   1.000
_cell.length_c   1.000
_cell.angle_alpha   90.00
_cell.angle_beta   90.00
_cell.angle_gamma   90.00
#
_symmetry.space_group_name_H-M   'P 1'
#
loop_
_entity.id
_entity.type
_entity.pdbx_description
1 polymer ?
#
loop_
_entity_poly.entity_id
_entity_poly.type
_entity_poly.pdbx_seq_one_letter_code
_entity_poly.pdbx_strand_id
1 'polypeptide(L)'
;MVAVTLAIVVPLGAATAARAAAAYRPAAEPVAAEGGAVRIPVAELQVGRLYKYAYAGPRAEVRLLVMRRSQRDVAVALDACNICPPLGYHQEGDQLICDNCAAPINPATIGLPGGCNPKPIDGGVEEGAVVIGEDALRSSQAAFTG
;
A
#
# COMPACT_ATOMS: atom_id res chain seq x y z
N MET A 1 -16.40 -2.85 -69.83
CA MET A 1 -16.21 -3.84 -68.75
C MET A 1 -15.26 -3.22 -67.74
N VAL A 2 -15.79 -2.61 -66.67
CA VAL A 2 -14.99 -2.04 -65.56
C VAL A 2 -15.58 -2.62 -64.28
N ALA A 3 -14.88 -3.61 -63.71
CA ALA A 3 -15.26 -4.21 -62.44
C ALA A 3 -14.67 -3.34 -61.32
N VAL A 4 -15.53 -2.61 -60.61
CA VAL A 4 -15.16 -1.88 -59.39
C VAL A 4 -15.32 -2.84 -58.22
N THR A 5 -14.23 -3.51 -57.84
CA THR A 5 -14.19 -4.28 -56.59
C THR A 5 -14.06 -3.32 -55.41
N LEU A 6 -15.15 -3.15 -54.68
CA LEU A 6 -15.18 -2.46 -53.40
C LEU A 6 -14.45 -3.30 -52.35
N ALA A 7 -13.19 -2.99 -52.08
CA ALA A 7 -12.44 -3.61 -50.99
C ALA A 7 -12.97 -3.05 -49.66
N ILE A 8 -13.75 -3.84 -48.94
CA ILE A 8 -14.17 -3.53 -47.57
C ILE A 8 -12.95 -3.72 -46.67
N VAL A 9 -12.31 -2.61 -46.31
CA VAL A 9 -11.28 -2.60 -45.26
C VAL A 9 -12.04 -2.69 -43.93
N VAL A 10 -12.12 -3.89 -43.36
CA VAL A 10 -12.58 -4.05 -41.98
C VAL A 10 -11.49 -3.48 -41.08
N PRO A 11 -11.73 -2.40 -40.31
CA PRO A 11 -10.76 -1.96 -39.34
C PRO A 11 -10.67 -3.06 -38.29
N LEU A 12 -9.49 -3.69 -38.18
CA LEU A 12 -9.12 -4.55 -37.06
C LEU A 12 -8.94 -3.66 -35.82
N GLY A 13 -10.01 -3.01 -35.38
CA GLY A 13 -10.10 -2.34 -34.09
C GLY A 13 -10.28 -3.42 -33.04
N ALA A 14 -9.23 -4.21 -32.79
CA ALA A 14 -9.17 -5.01 -31.58
C ALA A 14 -9.24 -4.02 -30.42
N ALA A 15 -10.41 -3.93 -29.79
CA ALA A 15 -10.57 -3.21 -28.55
C ALA A 15 -9.68 -3.90 -27.51
N THR A 16 -8.42 -3.44 -27.39
CA THR A 16 -7.62 -3.72 -26.22
C THR A 16 -8.24 -2.89 -25.09
N ALA A 17 -9.33 -3.39 -24.52
CA ALA A 17 -9.76 -2.96 -23.21
C ALA A 17 -8.64 -3.40 -22.26
N ALA A 18 -7.67 -2.50 -22.04
CA ALA A 18 -6.72 -2.64 -20.95
C ALA A 18 -7.57 -2.81 -19.69
N ARG A 19 -7.59 -4.02 -19.17
CA ARG A 19 -8.37 -4.35 -17.99
C ARG A 19 -7.67 -3.64 -16.83
N ALA A 20 -8.12 -2.43 -16.50
CA ALA A 20 -7.65 -1.73 -15.31
C ALA A 20 -7.80 -2.71 -14.13
N ALA A 21 -6.69 -3.00 -13.45
CA ALA A 21 -6.76 -3.84 -12.26
C ALA A 21 -7.70 -3.15 -11.28
N ALA A 22 -8.64 -3.90 -10.70
CA ALA A 22 -9.58 -3.33 -9.75
C ALA A 22 -8.81 -2.76 -8.56
N ALA A 23 -9.09 -1.51 -8.19
CA ALA A 23 -8.49 -0.86 -7.04
C ALA A 23 -8.92 -1.56 -5.74
N TYR A 24 -7.96 -2.19 -5.06
CA TYR A 24 -8.14 -2.80 -3.75
C TYR A 24 -7.82 -1.79 -2.64
N ARG A 25 -8.85 -1.42 -1.87
CA ARG A 25 -8.83 -0.40 -0.82
C ARG A 25 -9.29 -1.01 0.51
N PRO A 26 -8.43 -1.76 1.23
CA PRO A 26 -8.81 -2.30 2.53
C PRO A 26 -9.02 -1.15 3.52
N ALA A 27 -10.06 -1.28 4.35
CA ALA A 27 -10.17 -0.46 5.55
C ALA A 27 -9.01 -0.79 6.51
N ALA A 28 -8.61 0.17 7.33
CA ALA A 28 -7.62 -0.07 8.37
C ALA A 28 -8.26 -0.83 9.54
N GLU A 29 -7.69 -1.98 9.90
CA GLU A 29 -8.13 -2.76 11.05
C GLU A 29 -7.62 -2.13 12.36
N PRO A 30 -8.47 -1.92 13.38
CA PRO A 30 -8.03 -1.36 14.64
C PRO A 30 -7.06 -2.30 15.38
N VAL A 31 -5.98 -1.75 15.90
CA VAL A 31 -4.98 -2.46 16.71
C VAL A 31 -4.68 -1.70 17.99
N ALA A 32 -4.36 -2.45 19.05
CA ALA A 32 -3.96 -1.91 20.34
C ALA A 32 -2.51 -2.29 20.65
N ALA A 33 -1.83 -1.43 21.41
CA ALA A 33 -0.52 -1.76 21.96
C ALA A 33 -0.70 -2.59 23.23
N GLU A 34 -0.08 -3.77 23.27
CA GLU A 34 -0.05 -4.65 24.44
C GLU A 34 1.41 -4.84 24.86
N GLY A 35 1.71 -4.64 26.14
CA GLY A 35 3.10 -4.71 26.62
C GLY A 35 4.05 -3.72 25.94
N GLY A 36 3.55 -2.57 25.49
CA GLY A 36 4.34 -1.51 24.84
C GLY A 36 4.60 -1.71 23.35
N ALA A 37 3.91 -2.64 22.68
CA ALA A 37 4.02 -2.82 21.23
C ALA A 37 2.72 -3.29 20.59
N VAL A 38 2.54 -2.98 19.30
CA VAL A 38 1.56 -3.63 18.43
C VAL A 38 2.23 -4.87 17.83
N ARG A 39 1.50 -6.01 17.81
CA ARG A 39 1.96 -7.27 17.22
C ARG A 39 0.95 -7.77 16.21
N ILE A 40 1.38 -8.01 14.97
CA ILE A 40 0.53 -8.46 13.85
C ILE A 40 1.05 -9.81 13.35
N PRO A 41 0.29 -10.92 13.45
CA PRO A 41 0.75 -12.24 13.04
C PRO A 41 1.08 -12.31 11.54
N VAL A 42 2.30 -12.73 11.18
CA VAL A 42 2.72 -12.87 9.77
C VAL A 42 1.94 -13.98 9.06
N ALA A 43 1.41 -14.95 9.81
CA ALA A 43 0.59 -16.04 9.28
C ALA A 43 -0.71 -15.54 8.59
N GLU A 44 -1.20 -14.37 8.96
CA GLU A 44 -2.41 -13.76 8.40
C GLU A 44 -2.12 -12.94 7.13
N LEU A 45 -0.83 -12.71 6.83
CA LEU A 45 -0.35 -11.88 5.74
C LEU A 45 -0.01 -12.71 4.50
N GLN A 46 -0.80 -12.50 3.44
CA GLN A 46 -0.54 -13.06 2.12
C GLN A 46 0.52 -12.27 1.37
N VAL A 47 1.36 -12.97 0.60
CA VAL A 47 2.39 -12.35 -0.24
C VAL A 47 1.73 -11.48 -1.31
N GLY A 48 2.27 -10.28 -1.51
CA GLY A 48 1.81 -9.32 -2.51
C GLY A 48 0.49 -8.62 -2.16
N ARG A 49 -0.04 -8.79 -0.94
CA ARG A 49 -1.30 -8.18 -0.51
C ARG A 49 -1.08 -7.03 0.47
N LEU A 50 -1.80 -5.94 0.24
CA LEU A 50 -1.87 -4.79 1.13
C LEU A 50 -2.77 -5.09 2.35
N TYR A 51 -2.23 -4.84 3.54
CA TYR A 51 -2.99 -4.79 4.79
C TYR A 51 -2.81 -3.42 5.42
N LYS A 52 -3.86 -2.93 6.08
CA LYS A 52 -3.85 -1.66 6.79
C LYS A 52 -4.30 -1.85 8.22
N TYR A 53 -3.64 -1.15 9.13
CA TYR A 53 -3.97 -1.18 10.55
C TYR A 53 -4.04 0.23 11.10
N ALA A 54 -4.83 0.46 12.14
CA ALA A 54 -5.02 1.76 12.77
C ALA A 54 -4.76 1.65 14.28
N TYR A 55 -3.75 2.37 14.75
CA TYR A 55 -3.47 2.53 16.16
C TYR A 55 -4.06 3.85 16.66
N ALA A 56 -4.95 3.79 17.65
CA ALA A 56 -5.56 4.95 18.27
C ALA A 56 -4.59 5.64 19.25
N GLY A 57 -3.77 6.56 18.74
CA GLY A 57 -2.88 7.38 19.55
C GLY A 57 -3.61 8.52 20.28
N PRO A 58 -3.04 9.07 21.36
CA PRO A 58 -3.68 10.13 22.16
C PRO A 58 -3.81 11.49 21.44
N ARG A 59 -3.03 11.73 20.38
CA ARG A 59 -3.02 12.97 19.58
C ARG A 59 -3.67 12.77 18.21
N ALA A 60 -3.45 11.62 17.60
CA ALA A 60 -4.05 11.22 16.33
C ALA A 60 -4.01 9.71 16.14
N GLU A 61 -4.90 9.22 15.29
CA GLU A 61 -4.80 7.87 14.74
C GLU A 61 -3.55 7.73 13.87
N VAL A 62 -2.82 6.63 14.04
CA VAL A 62 -1.66 6.27 13.23
C VAL A 62 -2.06 5.09 12.37
N ARG A 63 -2.12 5.32 11.05
CA ARG A 63 -2.42 4.26 10.08
C ARG A 63 -1.12 3.63 9.59
N LEU A 64 -1.07 2.31 9.65
CA LEU A 64 0.01 1.48 9.19
C LEU A 64 -0.38 0.79 7.88
N LEU A 65 0.62 0.54 7.05
CA LEU A 65 0.56 -0.28 5.87
C LEU A 65 1.55 -1.43 6.05
N VAL A 66 1.07 -2.66 5.89
CA VAL A 66 1.87 -3.89 5.94
C VAL A 66 1.71 -4.61 4.61
N MET A 67 2.83 -4.99 4.00
CA MET A 67 2.82 -5.80 2.78
C MET A 67 3.94 -6.83 2.83
N ARG A 68 3.58 -8.09 2.64
CA ARG A 68 4.55 -9.18 2.54
C ARG A 68 5.08 -9.22 1.10
N ARG A 69 6.32 -8.80 0.90
CA ARG A 69 6.98 -8.73 -0.43
C ARG A 69 7.41 -10.11 -0.91
N SER A 70 7.76 -11.00 0.02
CA SER A 70 8.06 -12.41 -0.24
C SER A 70 7.80 -13.27 1.00
N GLN A 71 8.02 -14.58 0.92
CA GLN A 71 7.84 -15.48 2.07
C GLN A 71 8.69 -15.11 3.29
N ARG A 72 9.80 -14.38 3.13
CA ARG A 72 10.70 -14.01 4.22
C ARG A 72 10.81 -12.50 4.45
N ASP A 73 10.02 -11.73 3.73
CA ASP A 73 10.20 -10.29 3.65
C ASP A 73 8.85 -9.58 3.81
N VAL A 74 8.71 -8.87 4.91
CA VAL A 74 7.52 -8.10 5.27
C VAL A 74 7.94 -6.65 5.40
N ALA A 75 7.36 -5.78 4.58
CA ALA A 75 7.54 -4.35 4.70
C ALA A 75 6.46 -3.78 5.61
N VAL A 76 6.87 -2.89 6.52
CA VAL A 76 5.98 -2.07 7.36
C VAL A 76 6.30 -0.60 7.13
N ALA A 77 5.27 0.21 7.03
CA ALA A 77 5.37 1.65 6.84
C ALA A 77 4.09 2.34 7.37
N LEU A 78 4.08 3.67 7.39
CA LEU A 78 2.86 4.43 7.61
C LEU A 78 2.01 4.45 6.33
N ASP A 79 0.69 4.42 6.46
CA ASP A 79 -0.26 4.74 5.37
C ASP A 79 -0.32 6.26 5.14
N ALA A 80 0.86 6.87 4.98
CA ALA A 80 1.08 8.29 4.78
C ALA A 80 2.25 8.48 3.80
N CYS A 81 2.06 9.36 2.83
CA CYS A 81 3.07 9.61 1.80
C CYS A 81 4.24 10.42 2.33
N ASN A 82 5.45 10.08 1.89
CA ASN A 82 6.65 10.76 2.34
C ASN A 82 6.67 12.26 2.01
N ILE A 83 6.09 12.66 0.86
CA ILE A 83 6.08 14.05 0.38
C ILE A 83 4.68 14.64 0.13
N CYS A 84 3.63 13.82 0.06
CA CYS A 84 2.26 14.29 -0.14
C CYS A 84 1.49 14.35 1.19
N PRO A 85 0.32 15.03 1.23
CA PRO A 85 -0.61 14.89 2.33
C PRO A 85 -0.91 13.41 2.63
N PRO A 86 -1.19 13.05 3.90
CA PRO A 86 -1.32 11.67 4.34
C PRO A 86 -2.69 11.07 3.98
N LEU A 87 -3.07 11.06 2.69
CA LEU A 87 -4.33 10.47 2.24
C LEU A 87 -4.29 8.94 2.28
N GLY A 88 -3.12 8.37 2.02
CA GLY A 88 -2.84 6.93 2.09
C GLY A 88 -2.53 6.31 0.74
N TYR A 89 -2.65 4.98 0.69
CA TYR A 89 -2.36 4.16 -0.48
C TYR A 89 -3.47 3.15 -0.76
N HIS A 90 -3.64 2.77 -2.01
CA HIS A 90 -4.41 1.60 -2.39
C HIS A 90 -3.57 0.68 -3.28
N GLN A 91 -4.07 -0.52 -3.55
CA GLN A 91 -3.37 -1.48 -4.38
C GLN A 91 -4.08 -1.65 -5.73
N GLU A 92 -3.32 -1.61 -6.82
CA GLU A 92 -3.77 -1.97 -8.16
C GLU A 92 -2.83 -3.05 -8.71
N GLY A 93 -3.34 -4.26 -8.92
CA GLY A 93 -2.49 -5.39 -9.31
C GLY A 93 -1.45 -5.70 -8.24
N ASP A 94 -0.17 -5.62 -8.60
CA ASP A 94 0.98 -5.81 -7.71
C ASP A 94 1.58 -4.50 -7.18
N GLN A 95 1.05 -3.34 -7.58
CA GLN A 95 1.58 -2.04 -7.19
C GLN A 95 0.75 -1.38 -6.09
N LEU A 96 1.42 -0.59 -5.25
CA LEU A 96 0.72 0.41 -4.43
C LEU A 96 0.63 1.71 -5.20
N ILE A 97 -0.50 2.41 -5.05
CA ILE A 97 -0.76 3.70 -5.70
C ILE A 97 -1.02 4.74 -4.61
N CYS A 98 -0.33 5.88 -4.67
CA CYS A 98 -0.57 6.98 -3.75
C CYS A 98 -1.94 7.62 -4.01
N ASP A 99 -2.78 7.72 -2.97
CA ASP A 99 -4.13 8.28 -3.08
C ASP A 99 -4.15 9.79 -3.38
N ASN A 100 -3.02 10.48 -3.22
CA ASN A 100 -2.93 11.92 -3.51
C ASN A 100 -2.50 12.23 -4.94
N CYS A 101 -1.41 11.62 -5.42
CA CYS A 101 -0.79 11.98 -6.70
C CYS A 101 -0.82 10.87 -7.75
N ALA A 102 -1.45 9.72 -7.45
CA ALA A 102 -1.51 8.54 -8.32
C ALA A 102 -0.15 7.95 -8.71
N ALA A 103 0.93 8.29 -8.00
CA ALA A 103 2.24 7.71 -8.26
C ALA A 103 2.23 6.21 -7.94
N PRO A 104 2.67 5.34 -8.87
CA PRO A 104 2.87 3.93 -8.60
C PRO A 104 4.13 3.71 -7.78
N ILE A 105 4.05 2.83 -6.80
CA ILE A 105 5.10 2.52 -5.86
C ILE A 105 5.55 1.08 -6.07
N ASN A 106 6.87 0.89 -6.21
CA ASN A 106 7.46 -0.42 -6.29
C ASN A 106 7.37 -1.10 -4.91
N PRO A 107 6.72 -2.28 -4.78
CA PRO A 107 6.65 -2.98 -3.50
C PRO A 107 8.02 -3.23 -2.86
N ALA A 108 9.06 -3.46 -3.66
CA ALA A 108 10.42 -3.68 -3.19
C ALA A 108 11.01 -2.47 -2.45
N THR A 109 10.47 -1.27 -2.64
CA THR A 109 10.96 -0.04 -1.98
C THR A 109 10.14 0.37 -0.77
N ILE A 110 9.05 -0.33 -0.44
CA ILE A 110 8.27 -0.06 0.78
C ILE A 110 9.18 -0.25 2.00
N GLY A 111 9.15 0.72 2.92
CA GLY A 111 10.05 0.78 4.08
C GLY A 111 11.34 1.57 3.84
N LEU A 112 11.63 1.96 2.59
CA LEU A 112 12.70 2.90 2.25
C LEU A 112 12.15 4.32 2.09
N PRO A 113 12.86 5.36 2.56
CA PRO A 113 12.43 6.74 2.38
C PRO A 113 12.56 7.19 0.90
N GLY A 114 11.86 8.27 0.54
CA GLY A 114 12.05 8.98 -0.72
C GLY A 114 10.84 8.98 -1.66
N GLY A 115 10.72 10.05 -2.46
CA GLY A 115 9.63 10.20 -3.43
C GLY A 115 8.24 10.02 -2.79
N CYS A 116 7.34 9.35 -3.52
CA CYS A 116 6.00 9.03 -3.03
C CYS A 116 5.92 7.70 -2.25
N ASN A 117 7.04 7.13 -1.79
CA ASN A 117 6.98 5.94 -0.94
C ASN A 117 6.20 6.23 0.35
N PRO A 118 5.53 5.20 0.93
CA PRO A 118 5.04 5.25 2.30
C PRO A 118 6.15 5.68 3.28
N LYS A 119 5.85 6.56 4.23
CA LYS A 119 6.81 6.99 5.26
C LYS A 119 7.30 5.78 6.07
N PRO A 120 8.61 5.56 6.22
CA PRO A 120 9.13 4.49 7.07
C PRO A 120 8.73 4.68 8.53
N ILE A 121 8.60 3.57 9.24
CA ILE A 121 8.46 3.50 10.71
C ILE A 121 9.38 2.39 11.21
N ASP A 122 9.96 2.60 12.40
CA ASP A 122 10.74 1.56 13.07
C ASP A 122 9.82 0.41 13.50
N GLY A 123 10.06 -0.76 12.92
CA GLY A 123 9.35 -2.00 13.20
C GLY A 123 9.96 -3.15 12.41
N GLY A 124 9.69 -4.38 12.82
CA GLY A 124 10.33 -5.56 12.24
C GLY A 124 9.59 -6.85 12.51
N VAL A 125 10.06 -7.96 11.95
CA VAL A 125 9.49 -9.27 12.24
C VAL A 125 10.25 -9.92 13.39
N GLU A 126 9.52 -10.24 14.46
CA GLU A 126 10.03 -10.96 15.64
C GLU A 126 9.05 -12.09 15.98
N GLU A 127 9.57 -13.29 16.21
CA GLU A 127 8.76 -14.44 16.66
C GLU A 127 7.51 -14.74 15.80
N GLY A 128 7.58 -14.44 14.50
CA GLY A 128 6.47 -14.67 13.57
C GLY A 128 5.40 -13.58 13.54
N ALA A 129 5.63 -12.44 14.20
CA ALA A 129 4.77 -11.26 14.13
C ALA A 129 5.55 -10.04 13.64
N VAL A 130 4.88 -9.12 12.94
CA VAL A 130 5.36 -7.75 12.79
C VAL A 130 5.19 -7.06 14.13
N VAL A 131 6.26 -6.50 14.67
CA VAL A 131 6.30 -5.81 15.96
C VAL A 131 6.69 -4.36 15.74
N ILE A 132 5.88 -3.47 16.30
CA ILE A 132 6.08 -2.02 16.23
C ILE A 132 5.94 -1.47 17.65
N GLY A 133 6.99 -0.83 18.15
CA GLY A 133 6.98 -0.24 19.49
C GLY A 133 5.95 0.88 19.60
N GLU A 134 5.28 0.96 20.75
CA GLU A 134 4.28 1.99 21.01
C GLU A 134 4.87 3.40 20.94
N ASP A 135 6.14 3.58 21.33
CA ASP A 135 6.85 4.86 21.23
C ASP A 135 7.05 5.30 19.77
N ALA A 136 7.34 4.36 18.87
CA ALA A 136 7.45 4.64 17.43
C ALA A 136 6.09 5.05 16.85
N LEU A 137 5.01 4.37 17.26
CA LEU A 137 3.64 4.75 16.88
C LEU A 137 3.30 6.15 17.41
N ARG A 138 3.54 6.42 18.69
CA ARG A 138 3.25 7.72 19.31
C ARG A 138 4.03 8.86 18.66
N SER A 139 5.28 8.62 18.26
CA SER A 139 6.09 9.59 17.53
C SER A 139 5.55 9.84 16.12
N SER A 140 5.05 8.78 15.46
CA SER A 140 4.51 8.84 14.09
C SER A 140 3.20 9.61 13.96
N GLN A 141 2.51 9.94 15.06
CA GLN A 141 1.29 10.78 15.05
C GLN A 141 1.51 12.12 14.33
N ALA A 142 2.74 12.67 14.36
CA ALA A 142 3.07 13.92 13.66
C ALA A 142 2.87 13.83 12.13
N ALA A 143 2.89 12.62 11.55
CA ALA A 143 2.61 12.41 10.13
C ALA A 143 1.12 12.54 9.77
N PHE A 144 0.22 12.57 10.76
CA PHE A 144 -1.23 12.57 10.59
C PHE A 144 -1.94 13.80 11.20
N THR A 145 -1.21 14.70 11.83
CA THR A 145 -1.75 15.92 12.48
C THR A 145 -1.50 17.19 11.66
N GLY A 146 -1.61 17.09 10.34
CA GLY A 146 -1.42 18.23 9.42
C GLY A 146 -2.58 19.21 9.40
#